data_AF-A0A7S1WIJ4-F1
#
_entry.id   AF-A0A7S1WIJ4-F1
#
_cell.length_a   1.000
_cell.length_b   1.000
_cell.length_c   1.000
_cell.angle_alpha   90.00
_cell.angle_beta   90.00
_cell.angle_gamma   90.00
#
_symmetry.space_group_name_H-M   'P 1'
#
loop_
_entity.id
_entity.type
_entity.pdbx_description
1 polymer ?
#
loop_
_entity_poly.entity_id
_entity_poly.type
_entity_poly.pdbx_seq_one_letter_code
_entity_poly.pdbx_strand_id
1 'polypeptide(L)'
;MASGDTRKLSRGIDVNGQLCGISGNVSDRPFLYYCPSEITNHLRKLHINTNYPVCVSSCPAGTLNVLTNETHISPAVVSQCPGAMSKAYLSTDIAGLYCLPNSHYSTAALAEVNDATSDLLDSVHSSLADAVKAWPVLVLVVFVATILGYIYLWLLRVTAKFLIWICVIVSTVALVSLGAYLWTNEGLVPGADGDDSAQDVQARQVARHALKVLAVILWVLGGAV
;
A
#
# COMPACT_ATOMS: atom_id res chain seq x y z
N MET A 1 5.71 11.99 15.69
CA MET A 1 5.39 11.03 14.62
C MET A 1 5.87 11.62 13.31
N ALA A 2 6.94 11.06 12.73
CA ALA A 2 7.41 11.47 11.42
C ALA A 2 6.42 10.92 10.38
N SER A 3 5.74 11.80 9.63
CA SER A 3 5.04 11.35 8.42
C SER A 3 6.09 10.73 7.49
N GLY A 4 6.01 9.42 7.32
CA GLY A 4 6.89 8.65 6.45
C GLY A 4 6.59 8.99 4.99
N ASP A 5 7.14 10.09 4.50
CA ASP A 5 7.09 10.42 3.08
C ASP A 5 8.10 9.54 2.34
N THR A 6 7.59 8.54 1.62
CA THR A 6 8.39 7.57 0.85
C THR A 6 9.24 8.23 -0.22
N ARG A 7 8.92 9.46 -0.63
CA ARG A 7 9.69 10.21 -1.64
C ARG A 7 11.10 10.53 -1.17
N LYS A 8 11.33 10.62 0.15
CA LYS A 8 12.66 10.83 0.77
C LYS A 8 13.66 9.72 0.45
N LEU A 9 13.19 8.53 0.10
CA LEU A 9 14.05 7.40 -0.28
C LEU A 9 14.52 7.49 -1.73
N SER A 10 13.77 8.20 -2.58
CA SER A 10 14.00 8.25 -4.03
C SER A 10 14.64 9.54 -4.51
N ARG A 11 14.66 10.59 -3.68
CA ARG A 11 15.16 11.91 -4.05
C ARG A 11 16.24 12.38 -3.09
N GLY A 12 17.18 13.15 -3.64
CA GLY A 12 18.18 13.83 -2.85
C GLY A 12 17.59 14.87 -1.90
N ILE A 13 18.26 15.04 -0.75
CA ILE A 13 17.95 16.04 0.25
C ILE A 13 19.13 17.02 0.29
N ASP A 14 18.84 18.32 0.17
CA ASP A 14 19.87 19.36 0.26
C ASP A 14 20.35 19.57 1.72
N VAL A 15 21.37 20.42 1.90
CA VAL A 15 21.87 20.83 3.23
C VAL A 15 20.82 21.43 4.16
N ASN A 16 19.72 21.95 3.61
CA ASN A 16 18.63 22.56 4.38
C ASN A 16 17.51 21.56 4.72
N GLY A 17 17.67 20.29 4.37
CA GLY A 17 16.65 19.26 4.59
C GLY A 17 15.49 19.30 3.58
N GLN A 18 15.64 19.99 2.46
CA GLN A 18 14.64 20.13 1.41
C GLN A 18 14.80 19.02 0.35
N LEU A 19 13.68 18.47 -0.12
CA LEU A 19 13.70 17.47 -1.18
C LEU A 19 13.76 18.16 -2.55
N CYS A 20 14.80 17.86 -3.32
CA CYS A 20 14.99 18.43 -4.65
C CYS A 20 13.79 18.13 -5.58
N GLY A 21 13.24 19.18 -6.19
CA GLY A 21 12.10 19.13 -7.09
C GLY A 21 10.74 18.86 -6.42
N ILE A 22 10.65 18.93 -5.08
CA ILE A 22 9.38 18.73 -4.35
C ILE A 22 9.12 19.88 -3.39
N SER A 23 10.09 20.23 -2.54
CA SER A 23 9.93 21.30 -1.56
C SER A 23 9.76 22.65 -2.28
N GLY A 24 8.89 23.53 -1.76
CA GLY A 24 8.46 24.75 -2.47
C GLY A 24 9.61 25.59 -3.04
N ASN A 25 10.67 25.81 -2.25
CA ASN A 25 11.82 26.64 -2.64
C ASN A 25 12.80 25.98 -3.62
N VAL A 26 12.67 24.67 -3.86
CA VAL A 26 13.54 23.88 -4.76
C VAL A 26 12.72 23.04 -5.73
N SER A 27 11.47 23.41 -5.98
CA SER A 27 10.56 22.68 -6.86
C SER A 27 11.00 22.71 -8.33
N ASP A 28 11.71 23.77 -8.73
CA ASP A 28 12.36 23.98 -10.03
C ASP A 28 13.73 23.30 -10.16
N ARG A 29 14.22 22.66 -9.09
CA ARG A 29 15.57 22.10 -9.00
C ARG A 29 15.53 20.62 -8.66
N PRO A 30 15.27 19.74 -9.66
CA PRO A 30 15.02 18.33 -9.39
C PRO A 30 16.30 17.51 -9.13
N PHE A 31 17.48 18.04 -9.45
CA PHE A 31 18.74 17.29 -9.36
C PHE A 31 19.51 17.62 -8.07
N LEU A 32 20.11 16.59 -7.46
CA LEU A 32 21.07 16.74 -6.36
C LEU A 32 22.49 16.85 -6.91
N TYR A 33 23.21 17.89 -6.51
CA TYR A 33 24.61 18.13 -6.85
C TYR A 33 25.44 18.27 -5.57
N TYR A 34 26.66 17.73 -5.55
CA TYR A 34 27.53 17.83 -4.39
C TYR A 34 28.58 18.92 -4.59
N CYS A 35 28.72 19.85 -3.65
CA CYS A 35 29.72 20.91 -3.80
C CYS A 35 31.14 20.35 -3.66
N PRO A 36 32.09 20.73 -4.54
CA PRO A 36 33.49 20.32 -4.39
C PRO A 36 34.13 21.02 -3.19
N SER A 37 34.91 20.33 -2.37
CA SER A 37 35.62 20.97 -1.24
C SER A 37 36.89 21.67 -1.72
N GLU A 38 37.64 21.03 -2.61
CA GLU A 38 38.89 21.56 -3.15
C GLU A 38 39.01 21.18 -4.63
N ILE A 39 39.37 22.18 -5.44
CA ILE A 39 39.72 21.98 -6.84
C ILE A 39 41.16 22.44 -6.98
N THR A 40 42.07 21.48 -6.97
CA THR A 40 43.46 21.78 -7.34
C THR A 40 43.54 21.96 -8.85
N ASN A 41 44.41 22.86 -9.33
CA ASN A 41 44.57 23.18 -10.77
C ASN A 41 44.93 21.97 -11.64
N HIS A 42 45.29 20.84 -11.02
CA HIS A 42 45.34 19.56 -11.70
C HIS A 42 43.98 18.89 -11.60
N LEU A 43 43.21 18.96 -12.69
CA LEU A 43 41.89 18.34 -12.96
C LEU A 43 41.77 16.83 -12.62
N ARG A 44 42.78 16.20 -12.01
CA ARG A 44 42.80 14.80 -11.57
C ARG A 44 42.35 14.59 -10.13
N LYS A 45 42.43 15.60 -9.25
CA LYS A 45 41.99 15.47 -7.85
C LYS A 45 40.85 16.44 -7.58
N LEU A 46 39.64 15.95 -7.82
CA LEU A 46 38.40 16.57 -7.40
C LEU A 46 37.98 15.88 -6.10
N HIS A 47 37.96 16.61 -5.00
CA HIS A 47 37.44 16.11 -3.73
C HIS A 47 36.04 16.66 -3.52
N ILE A 48 35.08 15.78 -3.25
CA ILE A 48 33.66 16.15 -3.15
C ILE A 48 33.26 16.24 -1.69
N ASN A 49 32.59 17.32 -1.31
CA ASN A 49 32.05 17.43 0.04
C ASN A 49 30.64 16.82 0.09
N THR A 50 30.55 15.58 0.53
CA THR A 50 29.28 14.85 0.69
C THR A 50 28.37 15.48 1.75
N ASN A 51 28.92 16.32 2.64
CA ASN A 51 28.15 17.05 3.65
C ASN A 51 27.43 18.28 3.09
N TYR A 52 27.74 18.71 1.87
CA TYR A 52 27.15 19.89 1.24
C TYR A 52 26.45 19.59 -0.10
N PRO A 53 25.36 18.78 -0.10
CA PRO A 53 24.52 18.60 -1.27
C PRO A 53 23.59 19.80 -1.48
N VAL A 54 23.43 20.23 -2.73
CA VAL A 54 22.57 21.33 -3.14
C VAL A 54 21.67 20.91 -4.31
N CYS A 55 20.44 21.44 -4.34
CA CYS A 55 19.54 21.20 -5.46
C CYS A 55 19.86 22.15 -6.63
N VAL A 56 19.97 21.60 -7.84
CA VAL A 56 20.20 22.35 -9.10
C VAL A 56 19.12 22.05 -10.14
N SER A 57 18.88 23.01 -11.04
CA SER A 57 17.89 22.88 -12.13
C SER A 57 18.37 21.97 -13.25
N SER A 58 19.68 21.92 -13.50
CA SER A 58 20.31 21.06 -14.50
C SER A 58 21.74 20.71 -14.06
N CYS A 59 22.19 19.50 -14.35
CA CYS A 59 23.57 19.10 -14.09
C CYS A 59 24.55 19.91 -14.95
N PRO A 60 25.64 20.48 -14.38
CA PRO A 60 26.67 21.14 -15.16
C PRO A 60 27.26 20.23 -16.22
N ALA A 61 27.00 20.58 -17.48
CA ALA A 61 27.51 19.89 -18.65
C ALA A 61 28.61 20.74 -19.29
N GLY A 62 29.56 20.09 -19.94
CA GLY A 62 30.70 20.77 -20.54
C GLY A 62 31.40 19.89 -21.54
N THR A 63 32.08 20.52 -22.49
CA THR A 63 32.97 19.85 -23.43
C THR A 63 34.40 20.07 -22.97
N LEU A 64 35.17 18.98 -22.95
CA LEU A 64 36.59 19.03 -22.66
C LEU A 64 37.32 19.25 -23.98
N ASN A 65 37.91 20.43 -24.18
CA ASN A 65 38.75 20.67 -25.35
C ASN A 65 40.11 20.01 -25.10
N VAL A 66 40.27 18.78 -25.60
CA VAL A 66 41.50 17.97 -25.45
C VAL A 66 42.74 18.72 -25.95
N LEU A 67 42.58 19.60 -26.95
CA LEU A 67 43.66 20.37 -27.56
C LEU A 67 44.21 21.49 -26.66
N THR A 68 43.34 22.18 -25.91
CA THR A 68 43.75 23.29 -25.04
C THR A 68 43.84 22.90 -23.58
N ASN A 69 43.38 21.69 -23.22
CA ASN A 69 43.18 21.25 -21.85
C ASN A 69 42.29 22.22 -21.05
N GLU A 70 41.46 23.00 -21.75
CA GLU A 70 40.49 23.90 -21.15
C GLU A 70 39.13 23.20 -21.10
N THR A 71 38.49 23.34 -19.94
CA THR A 71 37.16 22.80 -19.70
C THR A 71 36.16 23.94 -19.74
N HIS A 72 35.35 23.98 -20.81
CA HIS A 72 34.19 24.86 -20.84
C HIS A 72 33.03 24.15 -20.16
N ILE A 73 32.79 24.49 -18.89
CA ILE A 73 31.69 23.96 -18.09
C ILE A 73 30.59 25.01 -18.03
N SER A 74 29.36 24.61 -18.34
CA SER A 74 28.18 25.47 -18.27
C SER A 74 27.10 24.82 -17.39
N PRO A 75 26.67 25.49 -16.30
CA PRO A 75 27.22 26.73 -15.75
C PRO A 75 28.60 26.52 -15.13
N ALA A 76 29.51 27.49 -15.28
CA ALA A 76 30.84 27.44 -14.69
C ALA A 76 30.82 27.57 -13.16
N VAL A 77 29.73 28.14 -12.62
CA VAL A 77 29.56 28.44 -11.20
C VAL A 77 28.18 27.98 -10.73
N VAL A 78 28.15 27.23 -9.63
CA VAL A 78 26.92 26.84 -8.92
C VAL A 78 26.76 27.77 -7.72
N SER A 79 25.83 28.73 -7.81
CA SER A 79 25.67 29.81 -6.82
C SER A 79 25.20 29.33 -5.45
N GLN A 80 24.69 28.09 -5.35
CA GLN A 80 24.23 27.47 -4.11
C GLN A 80 25.39 26.90 -3.26
N CYS A 81 26.58 26.73 -3.84
CA CYS A 81 27.74 26.24 -3.10
C CYS A 81 28.42 27.35 -2.29
N PRO A 82 28.79 27.10 -1.02
CA PRO A 82 29.38 28.13 -0.17
C PRO A 82 30.82 28.50 -0.58
N GLY A 83 31.08 29.80 -0.82
CA GLY A 83 32.44 30.36 -0.93
C GLY A 83 33.23 30.02 -2.19
N ALA A 84 34.54 29.79 -2.04
CA ALA A 84 35.49 29.44 -3.12
C ALA A 84 35.21 28.07 -3.77
N MET A 85 34.24 27.31 -3.24
CA MET A 85 33.76 26.00 -3.72
C MET A 85 32.72 26.11 -4.84
N SER A 86 32.53 27.31 -5.39
CA SER A 86 31.46 27.58 -6.37
C SER A 86 31.80 27.11 -7.79
N LYS A 87 33.05 26.71 -8.06
CA LYS A 87 33.47 26.23 -9.39
C LYS A 87 32.86 24.87 -9.69
N ALA A 88 32.07 24.80 -10.76
CA ALA A 88 31.39 23.58 -11.17
C ALA A 88 32.38 22.53 -11.71
N TYR A 89 32.06 21.25 -11.50
CA TYR A 89 32.74 20.13 -12.17
C TYR A 89 31.83 19.53 -13.24
N LEU A 90 32.43 18.84 -14.21
CA LEU A 90 31.70 18.14 -15.25
C LEU A 90 30.93 16.97 -14.64
N SER A 91 29.61 17.04 -14.73
CA SER A 91 28.71 16.05 -14.17
C SER A 91 27.81 15.46 -15.25
N THR A 92 27.36 14.24 -15.02
CA THR A 92 26.37 13.55 -15.84
C THR A 92 25.14 13.27 -14.99
N ASP A 93 23.97 13.38 -15.61
CA ASP A 93 22.71 13.07 -14.96
C ASP A 93 22.53 11.55 -14.82
N ILE A 94 22.26 11.10 -13.60
CA ILE A 94 21.93 9.71 -13.32
C ILE A 94 20.48 9.65 -12.83
N ALA A 95 19.67 8.92 -13.59
CA ALA A 95 18.24 8.71 -13.37
C ALA A 95 17.40 10.01 -13.27
N GLY A 96 17.89 11.13 -13.83
CA GLY A 96 17.18 12.41 -13.76
C GLY A 96 17.13 13.02 -12.35
N LEU A 97 17.93 12.52 -11.41
CA LEU A 97 17.81 12.81 -9.98
C LEU A 97 19.14 13.27 -9.35
N TYR A 98 20.27 12.80 -9.87
CA TYR A 98 21.59 13.06 -9.30
C TYR A 98 22.56 13.54 -10.37
N CYS A 99 23.41 14.50 -10.01
CA CYS A 99 24.52 14.96 -10.83
C CYS A 99 25.82 14.38 -10.29
N LEU A 100 26.28 13.29 -10.91
CA LEU A 100 27.49 12.59 -10.49
C LEU A 100 28.68 12.94 -11.40
N PRO A 101 29.91 12.93 -10.88
CA PRO A 101 31.10 13.17 -11.69
C PRO A 101 31.20 12.14 -12.82
N ASN A 102 31.58 12.60 -14.00
CA ASN A 102 31.77 11.69 -15.12
C ASN A 102 32.98 10.77 -14.85
N SER A 103 32.74 9.45 -14.91
CA SER A 103 33.72 8.39 -14.64
C SER A 103 34.99 8.50 -15.50
N HIS A 104 34.89 9.09 -16.69
CA HIS A 104 36.00 9.22 -17.62
C HIS A 104 37.09 10.21 -17.15
N TYR A 105 36.73 11.18 -16.31
CA TYR A 105 37.64 12.29 -15.95
C TYR A 105 38.08 12.26 -14.49
N SER A 106 37.26 11.74 -13.58
CA SER A 106 37.62 11.64 -12.16
C SER A 106 37.06 10.37 -11.54
N THR A 107 37.83 9.28 -11.63
CA THR A 107 37.50 8.02 -10.94
C THR A 107 37.60 8.15 -9.42
N ALA A 108 38.48 9.03 -8.92
CA ALA A 108 38.63 9.29 -7.49
C ALA A 108 37.38 9.93 -6.87
N ALA A 109 36.82 10.96 -7.52
CA ALA A 109 35.60 11.61 -7.05
C ALA A 109 34.38 10.67 -7.12
N LEU A 110 34.33 9.80 -8.14
CA LEU A 110 33.28 8.79 -8.23
C LEU A 110 33.42 7.75 -7.11
N ALA A 111 34.65 7.35 -6.74
CA ALA A 111 34.89 6.45 -5.62
C ALA A 111 34.45 7.06 -4.29
N GLU A 112 34.76 8.33 -4.01
CA GLU A 112 34.30 9.02 -2.79
C GLU A 112 32.77 9.07 -2.67
N VAL A 113 32.07 9.36 -3.77
CA VAL A 113 30.60 9.35 -3.77
C VAL A 113 30.06 7.93 -3.64
N ASN A 114 30.71 6.96 -4.29
CA ASN A 114 30.31 5.56 -4.18
C ASN A 114 30.52 5.03 -2.76
N ASP A 115 31.59 5.40 -2.07
CA ASP A 115 31.86 5.03 -0.67
C ASP A 115 30.83 5.67 0.28
N ALA A 116 30.51 6.95 0.08
CA ALA A 116 29.44 7.60 0.84
C ALA A 116 28.05 7.02 0.57
N THR A 117 27.82 6.53 -0.66
CA THR A 117 26.57 5.87 -1.04
C THR A 117 26.54 4.42 -0.56
N SER A 118 27.69 3.74 -0.51
CA SER A 118 27.79 2.37 -0.01
C SER A 118 27.50 2.31 1.47
N ASP A 119 27.85 3.31 2.28
CA ASP A 119 27.44 3.34 3.70
C ASP A 119 25.90 3.35 3.87
N LEU A 120 25.19 4.05 2.99
CA LEU A 120 23.73 4.06 2.96
C LEU A 120 23.17 2.72 2.45
N LEU A 121 23.77 2.18 1.40
CA LEU A 121 23.37 0.89 0.86
C LEU A 121 23.70 -0.25 1.81
N ASP A 122 24.80 -0.21 2.54
CA ASP A 122 25.23 -1.20 3.53
C ASP A 122 24.31 -1.18 4.75
N SER A 123 23.72 -0.03 5.08
CA SER A 123 22.65 0.04 6.09
C SER A 123 21.37 -0.70 5.62
N VAL A 124 21.06 -0.63 4.33
CA VAL A 124 19.94 -1.38 3.73
C VAL A 124 20.32 -2.86 3.52
N HIS A 125 21.57 -3.12 3.14
CA HIS A 125 22.05 -4.44 2.80
C HIS A 125 22.31 -5.27 4.05
N SER A 126 22.72 -4.66 5.16
CA SER A 126 22.78 -5.29 6.49
C SER A 126 21.38 -5.68 6.97
N SER A 127 20.37 -4.82 6.76
CA SER A 127 18.96 -5.15 7.06
C SER A 127 18.44 -6.32 6.21
N LEU A 128 18.84 -6.40 4.94
CA LEU A 128 18.52 -7.53 4.05
C LEU A 128 19.32 -8.79 4.39
N ALA A 129 20.57 -8.65 4.81
CA ALA A 129 21.42 -9.78 5.23
C ALA A 129 20.86 -10.44 6.49
N ASP A 130 20.30 -9.65 7.41
CA ASP A 130 19.59 -10.16 8.58
C ASP A 130 18.32 -10.93 8.18
N ALA A 131 17.58 -10.45 7.17
CA ALA A 131 16.41 -11.15 6.63
C ALA A 131 16.79 -12.49 5.96
N VAL A 132 17.93 -12.54 5.25
CA VAL A 132 18.44 -13.78 4.64
C VAL A 132 18.89 -14.78 5.72
N LYS A 133 19.53 -14.30 6.78
CA LYS A 133 19.91 -15.14 7.92
C LYS A 133 18.70 -15.68 8.70
N ALA A 134 17.59 -14.96 8.68
CA ALA A 134 16.32 -15.35 9.28
C ALA A 134 15.41 -16.22 8.39
N TRP A 135 15.88 -16.70 7.23
CA TRP A 135 15.13 -17.59 6.33
C TRP A 135 14.37 -18.74 7.00
N PRO A 136 14.94 -19.52 7.95
CA PRO A 136 14.18 -20.60 8.60
C PRO A 136 12.98 -20.11 9.42
N VAL A 137 13.07 -18.90 9.99
CA VAL A 137 11.97 -18.29 10.74
C VAL A 137 10.84 -17.87 9.79
N LEU A 138 11.18 -17.29 8.63
CA LEU A 138 10.19 -16.92 7.62
C LEU A 138 9.42 -18.14 7.09
N VAL A 139 10.13 -19.24 6.81
CA VAL A 139 9.48 -20.50 6.37
C VAL A 139 8.55 -21.04 7.46
N LEU A 140 8.96 -21.00 8.72
CA LEU A 140 8.13 -21.41 9.85
C LEU A 140 6.84 -20.58 9.95
N VAL A 141 6.93 -19.26 9.81
CA VAL A 141 5.76 -18.35 9.87
C VAL A 141 4.78 -18.64 8.74
N VAL A 142 5.26 -18.86 7.51
CA VAL A 142 4.41 -19.22 6.37
C VAL A 142 3.66 -20.54 6.63
N PHE A 143 4.35 -21.53 7.20
CA PHE A 143 3.74 -22.82 7.51
C PHE A 143 2.68 -22.70 8.62
N VAL A 144 2.97 -21.97 9.70
CA VAL A 144 2.03 -21.70 10.80
C VAL A 144 0.80 -20.93 10.30
N ALA A 145 1.00 -19.91 9.47
CA ALA A 145 -0.10 -19.15 8.86
C ALA A 145 -1.00 -20.03 7.97
N THR A 146 -0.39 -20.95 7.21
CA THR A 146 -1.13 -21.90 6.38
C THR A 146 -1.97 -22.86 7.22
N ILE A 147 -1.39 -23.41 8.30
CA ILE A 147 -2.12 -24.29 9.24
C ILE A 147 -3.29 -23.56 9.88
N LEU A 148 -3.07 -22.34 10.39
CA LEU A 148 -4.12 -21.51 10.98
C LEU A 148 -5.25 -21.21 9.97
N GLY A 149 -4.90 -20.94 8.72
CA GLY A 149 -5.86 -20.77 7.63
C GLY A 149 -6.72 -22.02 7.39
N TYR A 150 -6.11 -23.21 7.38
CA TYR A 150 -6.84 -24.47 7.25
C TYR A 150 -7.76 -24.75 8.45
N ILE A 151 -7.30 -24.49 9.67
CA ILE A 151 -8.11 -24.63 10.89
C ILE A 151 -9.31 -23.69 10.81
N TYR A 152 -9.13 -22.45 10.37
CA TYR A 152 -10.20 -21.48 10.20
C TYR A 152 -11.25 -21.94 9.17
N LEU A 153 -10.80 -22.39 7.98
CA LEU A 153 -11.70 -22.92 6.95
C LEU A 153 -12.45 -24.18 7.42
N TRP A 154 -11.78 -25.03 8.20
CA TRP A 154 -12.41 -26.20 8.82
C TRP A 154 -13.46 -25.78 9.85
N LEU A 155 -13.16 -24.80 10.70
CA LEU A 155 -14.12 -24.23 11.66
C LEU A 155 -15.36 -23.69 10.93
N LEU A 156 -15.17 -22.91 9.86
CA LEU A 156 -16.27 -22.39 9.04
C LEU A 156 -17.14 -23.50 8.47
N ARG A 157 -16.55 -24.63 8.06
CA ARG A 157 -17.30 -25.77 7.54
C ARG A 157 -18.15 -26.45 8.62
N VAL A 158 -17.67 -26.48 9.86
CA VAL A 158 -18.41 -27.04 11.00
C VAL A 158 -19.50 -26.07 11.47
N THR A 159 -19.18 -24.78 11.60
CA THR A 159 -20.15 -23.77 12.06
C THR A 159 -21.25 -23.52 11.03
N ALA A 160 -20.97 -23.61 9.73
CA ALA A 160 -22.01 -23.49 8.70
C ALA A 160 -23.10 -24.56 8.86
N LYS A 161 -22.74 -25.81 9.15
CA LYS A 161 -23.72 -26.88 9.40
C LYS A 161 -24.58 -26.59 10.62
N PHE A 162 -23.96 -26.10 11.70
CA PHE A 162 -24.67 -25.78 12.94
C PHE A 162 -25.60 -24.57 12.77
N LEU A 163 -25.15 -23.54 12.07
CA LEU A 163 -25.93 -22.32 11.80
C LEU A 163 -27.15 -22.64 10.92
N ILE A 164 -26.99 -23.47 9.89
CA ILE A 164 -28.11 -23.93 9.05
C ILE A 164 -29.13 -24.70 9.91
N TRP A 165 -28.69 -25.65 10.73
CA TRP A 165 -29.58 -26.42 11.60
C TRP A 165 -30.35 -25.54 12.59
N ILE A 166 -29.69 -24.57 13.24
CA ILE A 166 -30.36 -23.62 14.12
C ILE A 166 -31.40 -22.81 13.35
N CYS A 167 -31.06 -22.30 12.17
CA CYS A 167 -31.96 -21.48 11.38
C CYS A 167 -33.22 -22.26 10.94
N VAL A 168 -33.03 -23.52 10.54
CA VAL A 168 -34.15 -24.44 10.22
C VAL A 168 -35.02 -24.70 11.44
N ILE A 169 -34.43 -25.02 12.60
CA ILE A 169 -35.18 -25.28 13.84
C ILE A 169 -35.97 -24.03 14.26
N VAL A 170 -35.33 -22.86 14.29
CA VAL A 170 -35.96 -21.60 14.67
C VAL A 170 -37.12 -21.25 13.73
N SER A 171 -36.92 -21.39 12.43
CA SER A 171 -37.99 -21.14 11.43
C SER A 171 -39.16 -22.10 11.61
N THR A 172 -38.88 -23.38 11.88
CA THR A 172 -39.91 -24.40 12.11
C THR A 172 -40.71 -24.10 13.38
N VAL A 173 -40.03 -23.77 14.48
CA VAL A 173 -40.67 -23.41 15.76
C VAL A 173 -41.53 -22.16 15.61
N ALA A 174 -41.06 -21.15 14.85
CA ALA A 174 -41.81 -19.92 14.59
C ALA A 174 -43.10 -20.17 13.78
N LEU A 175 -43.06 -21.04 12.78
CA LEU A 175 -44.25 -21.41 12.01
C LEU A 175 -45.26 -22.20 12.85
N VAL A 176 -44.78 -23.14 13.67
CA VAL A 176 -45.65 -23.93 14.57
C VAL A 176 -46.29 -23.04 15.63
N SER A 177 -45.53 -22.11 16.23
CA SER A 177 -46.06 -21.20 17.25
C SER A 177 -47.08 -20.22 16.66
N LEU A 178 -46.84 -19.69 15.45
CA LEU A 178 -47.80 -18.83 14.76
C LEU A 178 -49.10 -19.59 14.42
N GLY A 179 -48.98 -20.83 13.94
CA GLY A 179 -50.13 -21.69 13.65
C GLY A 179 -50.97 -21.99 14.90
N ALA A 180 -50.32 -22.34 16.00
CA ALA A 180 -50.98 -22.56 17.29
C ALA A 180 -51.66 -21.28 17.81
N TYR A 181 -51.00 -20.13 17.68
CA TYR A 181 -51.55 -18.84 18.09
C TYR A 181 -52.81 -18.45 17.31
N LEU A 182 -52.80 -18.63 15.98
CA LEU A 182 -53.98 -18.39 15.13
C LEU A 182 -55.12 -19.34 15.49
N TRP A 183 -54.83 -20.62 15.74
CA TRP A 183 -55.83 -21.61 16.14
C TRP A 183 -56.53 -21.22 17.47
N THR A 184 -55.77 -20.72 18.45
CA THR A 184 -56.36 -20.31 19.73
C THR A 184 -57.14 -19.00 19.65
N ASN A 185 -56.86 -18.14 18.67
CA ASN A 185 -57.49 -16.83 18.52
C ASN A 185 -58.68 -16.80 17.54
N GLU A 186 -59.15 -17.95 17.05
CA GLU A 186 -60.33 -18.02 16.17
C GLU A 186 -61.61 -17.42 16.81
N GLY A 187 -61.63 -17.19 18.13
CA GLY A 187 -62.76 -16.56 18.85
C GLY A 187 -62.74 -15.03 18.94
N LEU A 188 -61.70 -14.34 18.42
CA LEU A 188 -61.49 -12.90 18.62
C LEU A 188 -61.66 -12.06 17.36
N VAL A 189 -62.23 -12.60 16.27
CA VAL A 189 -62.72 -11.77 15.17
C VAL A 189 -64.15 -11.34 15.52
N PRO A 190 -64.37 -10.16 16.16
CA PRO A 190 -65.71 -9.64 16.34
C PRO A 190 -66.34 -9.52 14.97
N GLY A 191 -67.47 -10.20 14.79
CA GLY A 191 -68.24 -10.17 13.56
C GLY A 191 -68.43 -8.73 13.12
N ALA A 192 -67.92 -8.39 11.94
CA ALA A 192 -68.49 -7.29 11.19
C ALA A 192 -69.91 -7.76 10.82
N ASP A 193 -70.89 -7.30 11.60
CA ASP A 193 -72.31 -7.48 11.35
C ASP A 193 -72.67 -6.80 10.03
N GLY A 194 -72.45 -7.53 8.94
CA GLY A 194 -72.80 -7.15 7.57
C GLY A 194 -73.51 -8.32 6.95
N ASP A 195 -74.82 -8.17 6.83
CA ASP A 195 -75.80 -9.08 6.24
C ASP A 195 -75.29 -9.70 4.93
N ASP A 196 -74.76 -10.94 4.98
CA ASP A 196 -74.30 -11.64 3.78
C ASP A 196 -74.71 -13.11 3.71
N SER A 197 -75.20 -13.39 2.52
CA SER A 197 -75.81 -14.60 1.97
C SER A 197 -75.07 -15.92 2.22
N ALA A 198 -75.84 -17.01 2.34
CA ALA A 198 -75.38 -18.38 2.59
C ALA A 198 -74.32 -18.94 1.61
N GLN A 199 -74.11 -18.30 0.46
CA GLN A 199 -73.08 -18.69 -0.50
C GLN A 199 -71.64 -18.32 -0.03
N ASP A 200 -71.47 -17.26 0.75
CA ASP A 200 -70.14 -16.81 1.18
C ASP A 200 -69.55 -17.69 2.31
N VAL A 201 -70.43 -18.36 3.06
CA VAL A 201 -70.06 -19.30 4.12
C VAL A 201 -69.33 -20.54 3.56
N GLN A 202 -69.77 -21.03 2.39
CA GLN A 202 -69.21 -22.25 1.79
C GLN A 202 -67.82 -22.00 1.18
N ALA A 203 -67.58 -20.81 0.61
CA ALA A 203 -66.27 -20.41 0.10
C ALA A 203 -65.22 -20.32 1.22
N ARG A 204 -65.60 -19.78 2.39
CA ARG A 204 -64.70 -19.69 3.56
C ARG A 204 -64.37 -21.05 4.17
N GLN A 205 -65.26 -22.04 4.01
CA GLN A 205 -65.02 -23.39 4.53
C GLN A 205 -64.03 -24.16 3.65
N VAL A 206 -64.11 -24.02 2.32
CA VAL A 206 -63.15 -24.64 1.39
C VAL A 206 -61.75 -24.02 1.54
N ALA A 207 -61.66 -22.69 1.69
CA ALA A 207 -60.39 -22.01 1.93
C ALA A 207 -59.71 -22.49 3.23
N ARG A 208 -60.49 -22.73 4.30
CA ARG A 208 -59.98 -23.27 5.57
C ARG A 208 -59.42 -24.68 5.46
N HIS A 209 -60.06 -25.56 4.69
CA HIS A 209 -59.54 -26.91 4.46
C HIS A 209 -58.30 -26.91 3.56
N ALA A 210 -58.28 -26.06 2.53
CA ALA A 210 -57.12 -25.92 1.66
C ALA A 210 -55.87 -25.42 2.42
N LEU A 211 -56.04 -24.46 3.33
CA LEU A 211 -54.93 -23.92 4.12
C LEU A 211 -54.34 -24.97 5.09
N LYS A 212 -55.19 -25.79 5.73
CA LYS A 212 -54.75 -26.88 6.61
C LYS A 212 -53.98 -27.96 5.85
N VAL A 213 -54.42 -28.31 4.64
CA VAL A 213 -53.73 -29.30 3.80
C VAL A 213 -52.39 -28.77 3.30
N LEU A 214 -52.32 -27.50 2.87
CA LEU A 214 -51.07 -26.86 2.45
C LEU A 214 -50.03 -26.77 3.57
N ALA A 215 -50.47 -26.47 4.80
CA ALA A 215 -49.59 -26.43 5.96
C ALA A 215 -48.98 -27.81 6.28
N VAL A 216 -49.77 -28.89 6.16
CA VAL A 216 -49.27 -30.26 6.36
C VAL A 216 -48.30 -30.66 5.24
N ILE A 217 -48.61 -30.32 3.98
CA ILE A 217 -47.72 -30.61 2.84
C ILE A 217 -46.39 -29.87 2.99
N LEU A 218 -46.40 -28.59 3.36
CA LEU A 218 -45.18 -27.81 3.60
C LEU A 218 -44.37 -28.34 4.79
N TRP A 219 -45.03 -28.82 5.84
CA TRP A 219 -44.36 -29.42 7.00
C TRP A 219 -43.70 -30.77 6.66
N VAL A 220 -44.38 -31.62 5.87
CA VAL A 220 -43.84 -32.90 5.40
C VAL A 220 -42.69 -32.69 4.40
N LEU A 221 -42.84 -31.75 3.47
CA LEU A 221 -41.78 -31.43 2.49
C LEU A 221 -40.58 -30.74 3.17
N GLY A 222 -40.81 -29.92 4.18
CA GLY A 222 -39.76 -29.27 4.96
C GLY A 222 -39.02 -30.21 5.92
N GLY A 223 -39.65 -31.30 6.37
CA GLY A 223 -39.04 -32.31 7.24
C GLY A 223 -38.29 -33.44 6.51
N ALA A 224 -38.38 -33.49 5.18
CA ALA A 224 -37.78 -34.54 4.35
C ALA A 224 -36.41 -34.15 3.73
N VAL A 225 -35.88 -32.97 4.05
CA VAL A 225 -34.60 -32.45 3.56
C VAL A 225 -33.59 -32.38 4.71
#